data_AF-A0A7C1QZG6-F1
#
_entry.id   AF-A0A7C1QZG6-F1
#
_cell.length_a   1.000
_cell.length_b   1.000
_cell.length_c   1.000
_cell.angle_alpha   90.00
_cell.angle_beta   90.00
_cell.angle_gamma   90.00
#
_symmetry.space_group_name_H-M   'P 1'
#
loop_
_entity.id
_entity.type
_entity.pdbx_description
1 polymer ?
#
loop_
_entity_poly.entity_id
_entity_poly.type
_entity_poly.pdbx_seq_one_letter_code
_entity_poly.pdbx_strand_id
1 'polypeptide(L)'
;MDFALFMERYGYKILFAIFGAIILVIFGVVALSVYSVLKLYGLIFGAMILLSVAVYAFFVQRRALNAYGEAHGKYFYDPKYGKKP
;
A
#
# COMPACT_ATOMS: atom_id res chain seq x y z
N MET A 1 25.22 -27.49 7.17
CA MET A 1 24.95 -27.06 5.78
C MET A 1 25.21 -25.57 5.74
N ASP A 2 26.06 -25.09 4.83
CA ASP A 2 26.34 -23.65 4.70
C ASP A 2 25.05 -22.89 4.35
N PHE A 3 24.85 -21.72 4.95
CA PHE A 3 23.70 -20.85 4.69
C PHE A 3 23.64 -20.46 3.20
N ALA A 4 24.79 -20.24 2.56
CA ALA A 4 24.87 -19.95 1.14
C ALA A 4 24.25 -21.08 0.29
N LEU A 5 24.61 -22.33 0.59
CA LEU A 5 24.09 -23.52 -0.11
C LEU A 5 22.58 -23.74 0.14
N PHE A 6 22.09 -23.38 1.34
CA PHE A 6 20.65 -23.41 1.65
C PHE A 6 19.88 -22.35 0.86
N MET A 7 20.42 -21.13 0.79
CA MET A 7 19.81 -20.02 0.07
C MET A 7 19.67 -20.32 -1.42
N GLU A 8 20.73 -20.87 -2.02
CA GLU A 8 20.75 -21.28 -3.42
C GLU A 8 19.71 -22.36 -3.74
N ARG A 9 19.58 -23.39 -2.88
CA ARG A 9 18.66 -24.51 -3.15
C ARG A 9 17.20 -24.19 -2.82
N TYR A 10 16.95 -23.46 -1.73
CA TYR A 10 15.61 -23.27 -1.16
C TYR A 10 15.27 -21.83 -0.82
N GLY A 11 16.22 -21.06 -0.27
CA GLY A 11 15.94 -19.73 0.29
C GLY A 11 15.35 -18.74 -0.71
N TYR A 12 15.89 -18.65 -1.94
CA TYR A 12 15.35 -17.73 -2.95
C TYR A 12 13.92 -18.09 -3.40
N LYS A 13 13.61 -19.40 -3.48
CA LYS A 13 12.24 -19.85 -3.82
C LYS A 13 11.25 -19.50 -2.72
N ILE A 14 11.65 -19.68 -1.46
CA ILE A 14 10.84 -19.33 -0.29
C ILE A 14 10.62 -17.80 -0.24
N LEU A 15 11.68 -17.01 -0.44
CA LEU A 15 11.57 -15.54 -0.50
C LEU A 15 10.62 -15.08 -1.61
N PHE A 16 10.73 -15.68 -2.80
CA PHE A 16 9.82 -15.40 -3.90
C PHE A 16 8.37 -15.77 -3.56
N ALA A 17 8.15 -16.92 -2.94
CA ALA A 17 6.82 -17.35 -2.52
C ALA A 17 6.22 -16.41 -1.45
N ILE A 18 7.02 -15.98 -0.47
CA ILE A 18 6.60 -15.02 0.55
C ILE A 18 6.25 -13.67 -0.09
N PHE A 19 7.10 -13.17 -0.99
CA PHE A 19 6.84 -11.93 -1.72
C PHE A 19 5.54 -12.02 -2.53
N GLY A 20 5.35 -13.12 -3.26
CA GLY A 20 4.12 -13.40 -3.99
C GLY A 20 2.90 -13.46 -3.07
N ALA A 21 3.01 -14.12 -1.92
CA ALA A 21 1.94 -14.20 -0.93
C ALA A 21 1.56 -12.82 -0.38
N ILE A 22 2.55 -11.95 -0.09
CA ILE A 22 2.30 -10.57 0.35
C ILE A 22 1.51 -9.82 -0.72
N ILE A 23 1.92 -9.91 -1.99
CA ILE A 23 1.21 -9.30 -3.11
C ILE A 23 -0.23 -9.80 -3.19
N LEU A 24 -0.43 -11.12 -3.09
CA LEU A 24 -1.75 -11.74 -3.11
C LEU A 24 -2.64 -11.28 -1.95
N VAL A 25 -2.07 -11.11 -0.75
CA VAL A 25 -2.81 -10.59 0.41
C VAL A 25 -3.23 -9.15 0.17
N ILE A 26 -2.34 -8.30 -0.33
CA ILE A 26 -2.65 -6.89 -0.62
C ILE A 26 -3.83 -6.80 -1.60
N PHE A 27 -3.75 -7.47 -2.74
CA PHE A 27 -4.82 -7.45 -3.74
C PHE A 27 -6.08 -8.18 -3.26
N GLY A 28 -5.91 -9.27 -2.50
CA GLY A 28 -7.01 -10.04 -1.93
C GLY A 28 -7.85 -9.22 -0.96
N VAL A 29 -7.23 -8.45 -0.07
CA VAL A 29 -7.94 -7.55 0.85
C VAL A 29 -8.74 -6.49 0.09
N VAL A 30 -8.15 -5.89 -0.95
CA VAL A 30 -8.85 -4.90 -1.79
C VAL A 30 -10.06 -5.52 -2.48
N ALA A 31 -9.87 -6.67 -3.14
CA ALA A 31 -10.93 -7.37 -3.84
C ALA A 31 -12.07 -7.83 -2.90
N LEU A 32 -11.72 -8.38 -1.73
CA LEU A 32 -12.69 -8.77 -0.72
C LEU A 32 -13.46 -7.58 -0.16
N SER A 33 -12.81 -6.43 0.02
CA SER A 33 -13.47 -5.21 0.48
C SER A 33 -14.50 -4.71 -0.55
N VAL A 34 -14.11 -4.66 -1.82
CA VAL A 34 -15.01 -4.30 -2.93
C VAL A 34 -16.19 -5.26 -3.01
N TYR A 35 -15.93 -6.57 -2.99
CA TYR A 35 -16.96 -7.59 -3.00
C TYR A 35 -17.93 -7.46 -1.82
N SER A 36 -17.40 -7.23 -0.62
CA SER A 36 -18.21 -7.09 0.60
C SER A 36 -19.14 -5.88 0.53
N VAL A 37 -18.65 -4.74 0.05
CA VAL A 37 -19.46 -3.53 -0.14
C VAL A 37 -20.57 -3.77 -1.17
N LEU A 38 -20.23 -4.33 -2.33
CA LEU A 38 -21.21 -4.64 -3.37
C LEU A 38 -22.26 -5.65 -2.91
N LYS A 39 -21.84 -6.65 -2.11
CA LYS A 39 -22.74 -7.66 -1.56
C LYS A 39 -23.68 -7.08 -0.50
N LEU A 40 -23.19 -6.18 0.35
CA LEU A 40 -23.96 -5.66 1.47
C LEU A 40 -24.95 -4.55 1.06
N TYR A 41 -24.55 -3.68 0.12
CA TYR A 41 -25.37 -2.54 -0.31
C TYR A 41 -26.04 -2.74 -1.68
N GLY A 42 -25.78 -3.87 -2.33
CA GLY A 42 -26.20 -4.11 -3.71
C GLY A 42 -25.35 -3.35 -4.72
N LEU A 43 -25.57 -3.67 -6.00
CA LEU A 43 -24.68 -3.22 -7.07
C LEU A 43 -24.69 -1.70 -7.27
N ILE A 44 -25.87 -1.06 -7.28
CA ILE A 44 -26.00 0.37 -7.56
C ILE A 44 -25.45 1.21 -6.39
N PHE A 45 -25.97 1.02 -5.18
CA PHE A 45 -25.52 1.79 -4.01
C PHE A 45 -24.07 1.45 -3.63
N GLY A 46 -23.68 0.18 -3.69
CA GLY A 46 -22.30 -0.23 -3.45
C GLY A 46 -21.33 0.42 -4.45
N ALA A 47 -21.68 0.46 -5.75
CA ALA A 47 -20.86 1.14 -6.74
C ALA A 47 -20.75 2.65 -6.48
N MET A 48 -21.83 3.32 -6.07
CA MET A 48 -21.78 4.74 -5.69
C MET A 48 -20.86 5.00 -4.50
N ILE A 49 -20.90 4.14 -3.47
CA ILE A 49 -20.00 4.22 -2.32
C ILE A 49 -18.54 4.06 -2.77
N LEU A 50 -18.23 3.02 -3.55
CA LEU A 50 -16.88 2.76 -4.03
C LEU A 50 -16.35 3.90 -4.90
N LEU A 51 -17.21 4.46 -5.78
CA LEU A 51 -16.86 5.62 -6.60
C LEU A 51 -16.54 6.84 -5.73
N SER A 52 -17.37 7.10 -4.72
CA SER A 52 -17.16 8.22 -3.80
C SER A 52 -15.85 8.08 -3.02
N VAL A 53 -15.55 6.88 -2.53
CA VAL A 53 -14.28 6.54 -1.86
C VAL A 53 -13.10 6.72 -2.81
N ALA A 54 -13.21 6.26 -4.06
CA ALA A 54 -12.14 6.40 -5.04
C ALA A 54 -11.86 7.88 -5.37
N VAL A 55 -12.90 8.69 -5.55
CA VAL A 55 -12.79 10.14 -5.75
C VAL A 55 -12.11 10.79 -4.53
N TYR A 56 -12.58 10.50 -3.32
CA TYR A 56 -11.96 11.03 -2.10
C TYR A 56 -10.49 10.63 -1.97
N ALA A 57 -10.17 9.36 -2.20
CA ALA A 57 -8.80 8.86 -2.13
C ALA A 57 -7.88 9.59 -3.14
N PHE A 58 -8.35 9.80 -4.37
CA PHE A 58 -7.53 10.43 -5.41
C PHE A 58 -7.36 11.93 -5.22
N PHE A 59 -8.40 12.65 -4.78
CA PHE A 59 -8.36 14.10 -4.69
C PHE A 59 -7.92 14.62 -3.33
N VAL A 60 -8.28 13.94 -2.25
CA VAL A 60 -8.00 14.39 -0.88
C VAL A 60 -6.82 13.61 -0.29
N GLN A 61 -6.96 12.28 -0.20
CA GLN A 61 -5.96 11.46 0.49
C GLN A 61 -4.59 11.52 -0.20
N ARG A 62 -4.56 11.52 -1.54
CA ARG A 62 -3.32 11.69 -2.31
C ARG A 62 -2.58 12.98 -1.95
N ARG A 63 -3.29 14.09 -1.80
CA ARG A 63 -2.68 15.39 -1.45
C ARG A 63 -2.11 15.35 -0.03
N ALA A 64 -2.84 14.77 0.91
CA ALA A 64 -2.36 14.60 2.28
C ALA A 64 -1.09 13.72 2.34
N LEU A 65 -1.08 12.60 1.62
CA LEU A 65 0.08 11.70 1.57
C LEU A 65 1.29 12.35 0.90
N ASN A 66 1.08 13.13 -0.17
CA ASN A 66 2.16 13.88 -0.81
C ASN A 66 2.76 14.92 0.13
N ALA A 67 1.91 15.73 0.78
CA ALA A 67 2.36 16.74 1.74
C ALA A 67 3.11 16.11 2.93
N TYR A 68 2.62 14.96 3.41
CA TYR A 68 3.29 14.20 4.45
C TYR A 68 4.66 13.68 3.98
N GLY A 69 4.74 13.14 2.77
CA GLY A 69 6.00 12.69 2.16
C GLY A 69 7.00 13.82 1.99
N GLU A 70 6.56 15.00 1.53
CA GLU A 70 7.40 16.19 1.41
C GLU A 70 7.90 16.70 2.76
N ALA A 71 7.04 16.74 3.78
CA ALA A 71 7.41 17.16 5.12
C ALA A 71 8.45 16.22 5.75
N HIS A 72 8.25 14.91 5.62
CA HIS A 72 9.24 13.91 6.04
C HIS A 72 10.54 14.04 5.26
N GLY A 73 10.46 14.20 3.95
CA GLY A 73 11.63 14.43 3.10
C GLY A 73 12.43 15.66 3.56
N LYS A 74 11.75 16.76 3.87
CA LYS A 74 12.40 17.96 4.38
C LYS A 74 13.04 17.73 5.76
N TYR A 75 12.37 17.01 6.66
CA TYR A 75 12.92 16.69 7.98
C TYR A 75 14.24 15.90 7.89
N PHE A 76 14.32 14.92 6.98
CA PHE A 76 15.48 14.03 6.90
C PHE A 76 16.59 14.54 5.96
N TYR A 77 16.25 15.30 4.91
CA TYR A 77 17.18 15.60 3.83
C TYR A 77 17.45 17.09 3.61
N ASP A 78 16.77 18.02 4.29
CA ASP A 78 17.07 19.44 4.20
C ASP A 78 18.06 19.86 5.32
N PRO A 79 19.34 20.15 4.99
CA PRO A 79 20.36 20.51 5.98
C PRO A 79 20.14 21.89 6.63
N LYS A 80 19.15 22.66 6.16
CA LYS A 80 18.72 23.94 6.73
C LYS A 80 17.43 23.80 7.56
N TYR A 81 16.81 22.62 7.58
CA TYR A 81 15.61 22.39 8.38
C TYR A 81 15.89 22.59 9.87
N GLY A 82 15.08 23.42 10.54
CA GLY A 82 15.21 23.74 11.96
C GLY A 82 16.30 24.77 12.32
N LYS A 83 17.10 25.26 11.35
CA LYS A 83 18.04 26.36 11.59
C LYS A 83 17.29 27.69 11.46
N LYS A 84 17.20 28.45 12.56
CA LYS A 84 16.73 29.85 12.53
C LYS A 84 17.68 30.69 11.65
N PRO A 85 17.17 31.74 10.98
CA PRO A 85 18.01 32.65 10.20
C PRO A 85 19.12 33.28 11.05
#